data_AF-A0A7S4QX55-F1
#
_entry.id   AF-A0A7S4QX55-F1
#
_cell.length_a   1.000
_cell.length_b   1.000
_cell.length_c   1.000
_cell.angle_alpha   90.00
_cell.angle_beta   90.00
_cell.angle_gamma   90.00
#
_symmetry.space_group_name_H-M   'P 1'
#
loop_
_entity.id
_entity.type
_entity.pdbx_description
1 polymer ?
#
loop_
_entity_poly.entity_id
_entity_poly.type
_entity_poly.pdbx_seq_one_letter_code
_entity_poly.pdbx_strand_id
1 'polypeptide(L)'
;GSSCLWCNCSPTEAQRQAASMAALARVLLCLSAAPLTAASRTRGAGAGERHALKGGSDLQPELVAQLLTKVEDEWKVQAASFVACNGTAASACAGSAQAFQTSCKTVVGAVVKGSSGDRDTVADYMGEVCGEAVLQGWKKKHCESFKQALMSFMSADDHDNRENLDASSLCLGLWQSFSAEEAEEHARELKAQEKAREEAAKRAEEEAKAEAKRKEEQAKLAAEEERLQAEAKKRQEEAEAEAKKRQ
;
A
#
# COMPACT_ATOMS: atom_id res chain seq x y z
N GLY A 1 -17.45 31.09 43.55
CA GLY A 1 -18.38 30.12 42.93
C GLY A 1 -18.09 30.14 41.46
N SER A 2 -17.63 29.03 40.87
CA SER A 2 -18.50 27.96 40.34
C SER A 2 -19.24 28.48 39.09
N SER A 3 -19.13 27.92 37.89
CA SER A 3 -18.94 26.51 37.55
C SER A 3 -18.42 26.33 36.12
N CYS A 4 -17.62 25.29 35.92
CA CYS A 4 -17.46 24.58 34.66
C CYS A 4 -18.83 24.11 34.14
N LEU A 5 -19.08 24.17 32.82
CA LEU A 5 -19.98 23.20 32.19
C LEU A 5 -19.64 22.85 30.73
N TRP A 6 -19.09 21.63 30.55
CA TRP A 6 -19.35 20.59 29.53
C TRP A 6 -19.15 20.89 28.04
N CYS A 7 -17.98 20.49 27.52
CA CYS A 7 -17.88 19.86 26.20
C CYS A 7 -18.32 18.39 26.31
N ASN A 8 -19.28 18.03 25.47
CA ASN A 8 -19.94 16.74 25.42
C ASN A 8 -19.15 15.80 24.48
N CYS A 9 -18.22 15.01 25.01
CA CYS A 9 -17.63 13.88 24.29
C CYS A 9 -18.43 12.62 24.63
N SER A 10 -19.12 12.07 23.63
CA SER A 10 -19.89 10.84 23.78
C SER A 10 -18.97 9.61 23.93
N PRO A 11 -19.35 8.56 24.69
CA PRO A 11 -18.42 7.52 25.17
C PRO A 11 -18.22 6.35 24.19
N THR A 12 -18.68 6.46 22.95
CA THR A 12 -18.85 5.30 22.05
C THR A 12 -17.62 4.95 21.21
N GLU A 13 -16.57 5.77 21.18
CA GLU A 13 -15.36 5.50 20.37
C GLU A 13 -14.15 5.03 21.18
N ALA A 14 -14.12 5.26 22.50
CA ALA A 14 -12.99 4.86 23.36
C ALA A 14 -12.95 3.35 23.68
N GLN A 15 -13.98 2.58 23.30
CA GLN A 15 -14.11 1.16 23.63
C GLN A 15 -13.82 0.20 22.47
N ARG A 16 -13.45 0.69 21.28
CA ARG A 16 -13.10 -0.17 20.13
C ARG A 16 -11.61 -0.49 19.97
N GLN A 17 -10.72 0.09 20.79
CA GLN A 17 -9.26 -0.07 20.63
C GLN A 17 -8.55 -0.91 21.72
N ALA A 18 -9.28 -1.58 22.61
CA ALA A 18 -8.69 -2.36 23.72
C ALA A 18 -8.83 -3.89 23.60
N ALA A 19 -9.02 -4.44 22.39
CA ALA A 19 -9.16 -5.88 22.19
C ALA A 19 -8.42 -6.35 20.92
N SER A 20 -7.10 -6.19 20.86
CA SER A 20 -6.27 -6.93 19.90
C SER A 20 -4.78 -7.03 20.31
N MET A 21 -4.47 -7.15 21.61
CA MET A 21 -3.13 -7.49 22.08
C MET A 21 -3.18 -8.37 23.34
N ALA A 22 -3.68 -9.60 23.18
CA ALA A 22 -3.52 -10.65 24.19
C ALA A 22 -3.74 -12.03 23.57
N ALA A 23 -2.85 -12.46 22.68
CA ALA A 23 -2.70 -13.87 22.34
C ALA A 23 -1.29 -14.13 21.83
N LEU A 24 -0.71 -15.26 22.27
CA LEU A 24 0.61 -15.81 21.94
C LEU A 24 1.75 -15.46 22.91
N ALA A 25 1.50 -15.73 24.18
CA ALA A 25 2.53 -16.27 25.07
C ALA A 25 2.43 -17.82 25.07
N ARG A 26 3.59 -18.48 25.01
CA ARG A 26 3.88 -19.87 25.44
C ARG A 26 3.43 -21.04 24.54
N VAL A 27 4.28 -21.44 23.61
CA VAL A 27 4.51 -22.87 23.30
C VAL A 27 6.01 -23.09 23.04
N LEU A 28 6.77 -23.28 24.11
CA LEU A 28 8.16 -23.78 24.06
C LEU A 28 8.44 -24.52 25.37
N LEU A 29 8.07 -25.80 25.43
CA LEU A 29 8.79 -26.84 26.18
C LEU A 29 8.20 -28.23 25.92
N CYS A 30 9.09 -29.23 25.93
CA CYS A 30 8.88 -30.68 25.89
C CYS A 30 8.82 -31.32 24.49
N LEU A 31 9.97 -31.80 24.02
CA LEU A 31 10.05 -33.17 23.48
C LEU A 31 11.40 -33.80 23.88
N SER A 32 11.30 -34.74 24.80
CA SER A 32 12.36 -35.61 25.30
C SER A 32 12.78 -36.66 24.27
N ALA A 33 14.05 -37.04 24.36
CA ALA A 33 14.69 -38.09 23.57
C ALA A 33 14.09 -39.49 23.78
N ALA A 34 14.01 -40.27 22.68
CA ALA A 34 14.17 -41.72 22.68
C ALA A 34 14.62 -42.19 21.28
N PRO A 35 15.67 -43.02 21.15
CA PRO A 35 16.11 -43.58 19.88
C PRO A 35 15.42 -44.92 19.60
N LEU A 36 15.06 -45.19 18.35
CA LEU A 36 14.74 -46.53 17.87
C LEU A 36 15.33 -46.73 16.47
N THR A 37 16.18 -47.74 16.38
CA THR A 37 16.86 -48.27 15.20
C THR A 37 15.89 -48.91 14.22
N ALA A 38 16.03 -48.61 12.93
CA ALA A 38 15.64 -49.52 11.85
C ALA A 38 16.57 -49.31 10.64
N ALA A 39 17.19 -50.40 10.19
CA ALA A 39 18.09 -50.44 9.04
C ALA A 39 17.40 -51.06 7.82
N SER A 40 17.79 -50.59 6.62
CA SER A 40 17.69 -51.23 5.27
C SER A 40 16.28 -51.39 4.67
N ARG A 41 15.97 -51.23 3.38
CA ARG A 41 16.65 -51.03 2.06
C ARG A 41 15.51 -50.55 1.10
N THR A 42 15.72 -49.79 0.03
CA THR A 42 15.95 -50.32 -1.33
C THR A 42 16.09 -49.17 -2.35
N ARG A 43 16.79 -49.49 -3.45
CA ARG A 43 17.09 -48.69 -4.64
C ARG A 43 15.85 -48.15 -5.35
N GLY A 44 15.97 -46.93 -5.87
CA GLY A 44 15.25 -46.44 -7.04
C GLY A 44 16.13 -45.43 -7.78
N ALA A 45 16.62 -45.81 -8.96
CA ALA A 45 17.38 -44.95 -9.85
C ALA A 45 16.43 -44.01 -10.60
N GLY A 46 16.79 -42.74 -10.68
CA GLY A 46 16.14 -41.73 -11.50
C GLY A 46 17.08 -40.53 -11.59
N ALA A 47 17.91 -40.52 -12.63
CA ALA A 47 18.90 -39.49 -12.91
C ALA A 47 18.23 -38.14 -13.13
N GLY A 48 18.68 -37.16 -12.36
CA GLY A 48 18.27 -35.76 -12.38
C GLY A 48 19.23 -35.01 -11.47
N GLU A 49 20.50 -35.00 -11.88
CA GLU A 49 21.66 -34.48 -11.15
C GLU A 49 21.53 -32.96 -11.00
N ARG A 50 20.86 -32.52 -9.92
CA ARG A 50 21.09 -31.20 -9.33
C ARG A 50 22.09 -31.41 -8.22
N HIS A 51 23.19 -30.67 -8.29
CA HIS A 51 24.24 -30.67 -7.27
C HIS A 51 23.63 -30.25 -5.94
N ALA A 52 23.23 -31.23 -5.13
CA ALA A 52 22.87 -31.01 -3.74
C ALA A 52 24.18 -30.65 -3.01
N LEU A 53 24.34 -29.36 -2.71
CA LEU A 53 25.42 -28.81 -1.92
C LEU A 53 25.48 -29.55 -0.58
N LYS A 54 26.44 -30.45 -0.48
CA LYS A 54 26.62 -31.33 0.66
C LYS A 54 27.59 -30.67 1.63
N GLY A 55 27.06 -29.85 2.53
CA GLY A 55 27.78 -29.43 3.73
C GLY A 55 27.58 -27.97 4.13
N GLY A 56 26.58 -27.71 4.97
CA GLY A 56 26.48 -26.48 5.77
C GLY A 56 25.09 -25.86 5.75
N SER A 57 24.20 -26.31 6.66
CA SER A 57 22.85 -25.77 6.89
C SER A 57 21.94 -25.84 5.66
N ASP A 58 20.83 -26.58 5.72
CA ASP A 58 19.80 -26.47 4.68
C ASP A 58 19.49 -24.99 4.46
N LEU A 59 19.88 -24.46 3.30
CA LEU A 59 19.46 -23.15 2.85
C LEU A 59 17.93 -23.22 2.87
N GLN A 60 17.27 -22.29 3.54
CA GLN A 60 15.81 -22.26 3.62
C GLN A 60 15.29 -21.20 2.64
N PRO A 61 15.44 -21.38 1.31
CA PRO A 61 15.12 -20.35 0.33
C PRO A 61 13.64 -19.97 0.40
N GLU A 62 12.74 -20.93 0.64
CA GLU A 62 11.31 -20.66 0.84
C GLU A 62 11.05 -19.71 2.03
N LEU A 63 11.66 -19.98 3.19
CA LEU A 63 11.49 -19.13 4.37
C LEU A 63 12.06 -17.73 4.13
N VAL A 64 13.21 -17.65 3.45
CA VAL A 64 13.81 -16.36 3.11
C VAL A 64 12.99 -15.61 2.07
N ALA A 65 12.40 -16.28 1.08
CA ALA A 65 11.50 -15.65 0.13
C ALA A 65 10.23 -15.10 0.82
N GLN A 66 9.69 -15.80 1.81
CA GLN A 66 8.58 -15.30 2.65
C GLN A 66 8.99 -14.08 3.48
N LEU A 67 10.21 -14.07 4.02
CA LEU A 67 10.73 -12.92 4.76
C LEU A 67 10.99 -11.73 3.83
N LEU A 68 11.62 -11.97 2.69
CA LEU A 68 11.94 -10.96 1.69
C LEU A 68 10.67 -10.31 1.16
N THR A 69 9.60 -11.09 0.96
CA THR A 69 8.27 -10.57 0.62
C THR A 69 7.78 -9.49 1.59
N LYS A 70 8.02 -9.65 2.89
CA LYS A 70 7.63 -8.68 3.92
C LYS A 70 8.56 -7.47 3.94
N VAL A 71 9.85 -7.70 3.75
CA VAL A 71 10.86 -6.63 3.68
C VAL A 71 10.61 -5.73 2.47
N GLU A 72 10.33 -6.31 1.30
CA GLU A 72 9.99 -5.55 0.10
C GLU A 72 8.68 -4.78 0.25
N ASP A 73 7.67 -5.34 0.93
CA ASP A 73 6.45 -4.59 1.27
C ASP A 73 6.76 -3.38 2.15
N GLU A 74 7.59 -3.56 3.18
CA GLU A 74 7.99 -2.47 4.06
C GLU A 74 8.78 -1.40 3.31
N TRP A 75 9.71 -1.80 2.44
CA TRP A 75 10.46 -0.88 1.59
C TRP A 75 9.55 -0.10 0.64
N LYS A 76 8.55 -0.75 0.04
CA LYS A 76 7.55 -0.07 -0.79
C LYS A 76 6.77 0.97 0.01
N VAL A 77 6.30 0.62 1.21
CA VAL A 77 5.61 1.56 2.11
C VAL A 77 6.50 2.73 2.52
N GLN A 78 7.77 2.46 2.83
CA GLN A 78 8.75 3.51 3.16
C GLN A 78 8.97 4.45 1.97
N ALA A 79 9.10 3.93 0.75
CA ALA A 79 9.24 4.72 -0.46
C ALA A 79 7.98 5.58 -0.75
N ALA A 80 6.78 4.99 -0.61
CA ALA A 80 5.52 5.71 -0.80
C ALA A 80 5.37 6.86 0.22
N SER A 81 5.69 6.58 1.49
CA SER A 81 5.67 7.59 2.55
C SER A 81 6.67 8.72 2.29
N PHE A 82 7.85 8.40 1.77
CA PHE A 82 8.87 9.38 1.40
C PHE A 82 8.39 10.30 0.27
N VAL A 83 7.81 9.73 -0.79
CA VAL A 83 7.26 10.48 -1.93
C VAL A 83 6.14 11.41 -1.50
N ALA A 84 5.16 10.89 -0.74
CA ALA A 84 4.04 11.68 -0.25
C ALA A 84 4.49 12.83 0.67
N CYS A 85 5.48 12.57 1.53
CA CYS A 85 6.04 13.56 2.44
C CYS A 85 6.83 14.66 1.69
N ASN A 86 7.62 14.30 0.68
CA ASN A 86 8.41 15.28 -0.10
C ASN A 86 7.50 16.26 -0.88
N GLY A 87 6.26 15.86 -1.16
CA GLY A 87 5.24 16.75 -1.72
C GLY A 87 4.66 17.80 -0.76
N THR A 88 4.90 17.69 0.55
CA THR A 88 4.20 18.50 1.59
C THR A 88 5.12 19.21 2.60
N ALA A 89 6.31 18.69 2.93
CA ALA A 89 7.38 19.41 3.66
C ALA A 89 8.70 18.60 3.67
N ALA A 90 9.67 18.99 2.84
CA ALA A 90 10.86 18.19 2.50
C ALA A 90 11.81 17.82 3.67
N SER A 91 11.79 18.53 4.81
CA SER A 91 12.80 18.34 5.88
C SER A 91 12.49 17.24 6.89
N ALA A 92 11.27 16.69 6.93
CA ALA A 92 10.87 15.65 7.90
C ALA A 92 10.85 14.21 7.31
N CYS A 93 11.12 14.05 6.02
CA CYS A 93 10.89 12.78 5.29
C CYS A 93 12.08 11.81 5.33
N ALA A 94 13.21 12.20 5.94
CA ALA A 94 14.45 11.43 5.91
C ALA A 94 14.37 10.07 6.63
N GLY A 95 13.43 9.92 7.58
CA GLY A 95 13.30 8.71 8.39
C GLY A 95 13.05 7.44 7.55
N SER A 96 12.20 7.52 6.53
CA SER A 96 11.89 6.36 5.67
C SER A 96 13.09 5.91 4.84
N ALA A 97 13.85 6.87 4.29
CA ALA A 97 15.07 6.56 3.57
C ALA A 97 16.13 5.92 4.49
N GLN A 98 16.28 6.43 5.72
CA GLN A 98 17.23 5.88 6.70
C GLN A 98 16.84 4.46 7.17
N ALA A 99 15.55 4.22 7.40
CA ALA A 99 15.02 2.91 7.75
C ALA A 99 15.28 1.89 6.62
N PHE A 100 15.00 2.29 5.37
CA PHE A 100 15.33 1.48 4.19
C PHE A 100 16.82 1.15 4.14
N GLN A 101 17.69 2.17 4.25
CA GLN A 101 19.14 1.98 4.15
C GLN A 101 19.65 0.99 5.20
N THR A 102 19.13 1.08 6.43
CA THR A 102 19.50 0.17 7.51
C THR A 102 19.05 -1.26 7.19
N SER A 103 17.78 -1.43 6.82
CA SER A 103 17.20 -2.74 6.48
C SER A 103 17.91 -3.39 5.29
N CYS A 104 18.13 -2.64 4.20
CA CYS A 104 18.87 -3.11 3.03
C CYS A 104 20.28 -3.58 3.38
N LYS A 105 21.04 -2.80 4.15
CA LYS A 105 22.39 -3.20 4.59
C LYS A 105 22.36 -4.49 5.42
N THR A 106 21.36 -4.66 6.28
CA THR A 106 21.19 -5.90 7.05
C THR A 106 20.92 -7.09 6.14
N VAL A 107 20.02 -6.97 5.17
CA VAL A 107 19.71 -8.05 4.21
C VAL A 107 20.94 -8.41 3.37
N VAL A 108 21.61 -7.41 2.79
CA VAL A 108 22.84 -7.62 2.00
C VAL A 108 23.90 -8.31 2.84
N GLY A 109 24.17 -7.79 4.04
CA GLY A 109 25.15 -8.37 4.95
C GLY A 109 24.81 -9.81 5.35
N ALA A 110 23.54 -10.14 5.57
CA ALA A 110 23.11 -11.48 5.91
C ALA A 110 23.31 -12.47 4.74
N VAL A 111 22.94 -12.08 3.52
CA VAL A 111 23.11 -12.92 2.32
C VAL A 111 24.58 -13.18 2.04
N VAL A 112 25.41 -12.14 2.05
CA VAL A 112 26.84 -12.25 1.73
C VAL A 112 27.57 -13.04 2.81
N LYS A 113 27.34 -12.76 4.10
CA LYS A 113 27.98 -13.50 5.20
C LYS A 113 27.50 -14.94 5.29
N GLY A 114 26.21 -15.19 5.02
CA GLY A 114 25.64 -16.53 4.95
C GLY A 114 26.27 -17.38 3.84
N SER A 115 26.70 -16.72 2.76
CA SER A 115 27.41 -17.33 1.64
C SER A 115 28.93 -17.29 1.79
N SER A 116 29.44 -17.00 3.00
CA SER A 116 30.88 -16.86 3.29
C SER A 116 31.63 -15.81 2.46
N GLY A 117 30.92 -14.89 1.82
CA GLY A 117 31.49 -13.91 0.88
C GLY A 117 31.64 -14.42 -0.56
N ASP A 118 31.37 -15.71 -0.80
CA ASP A 118 31.50 -16.32 -2.13
C ASP A 118 30.41 -15.82 -3.07
N ARG A 119 30.86 -15.23 -4.17
CA ARG A 119 29.99 -14.57 -5.15
C ARG A 119 29.10 -15.57 -5.88
N ASP A 120 29.61 -16.75 -6.24
CA ASP A 120 28.84 -17.74 -6.98
C ASP A 120 27.78 -18.41 -6.09
N THR A 121 28.10 -18.69 -4.81
CA THR A 121 27.13 -19.15 -3.81
C THR A 121 26.03 -18.13 -3.58
N VAL A 122 26.33 -16.82 -3.53
CA VAL A 122 25.29 -15.78 -3.47
C VAL A 122 24.38 -15.84 -4.70
N ALA A 123 24.95 -16.04 -5.90
CA ALA A 123 24.19 -16.09 -7.14
C ALA A 123 23.19 -17.25 -7.15
N ASP A 124 23.67 -18.45 -6.81
CA ASP A 124 22.87 -19.67 -6.78
C ASP A 124 21.78 -19.57 -5.71
N TYR A 125 22.15 -19.15 -4.49
CA TYR A 125 21.21 -19.00 -3.38
C TYR A 125 20.11 -17.98 -3.69
N MET A 126 20.47 -16.78 -4.15
CA MET A 126 19.47 -15.77 -4.52
C MET A 126 18.67 -16.18 -5.76
N GLY A 127 19.24 -17.02 -6.63
CA GLY A 127 18.53 -17.65 -7.74
C GLY A 127 17.41 -18.55 -7.25
N GLU A 128 17.67 -19.38 -6.25
CA GLU A 128 16.65 -20.21 -5.60
C GLU A 128 15.61 -19.36 -4.88
N VAL A 129 16.03 -18.40 -4.04
CA VAL A 129 15.12 -17.50 -3.31
C VAL A 129 14.19 -16.75 -4.26
N CYS A 130 14.70 -16.10 -5.31
CA CYS A 130 13.86 -15.37 -6.27
C CYS A 130 13.03 -16.29 -7.18
N GLY A 131 13.36 -17.59 -7.22
CA GLY A 131 12.61 -18.63 -7.92
C GLY A 131 11.39 -19.14 -7.13
N GLU A 132 11.32 -18.87 -5.83
CA GLU A 132 10.25 -19.34 -4.95
C GLU A 132 8.87 -18.80 -5.35
N ALA A 133 7.85 -19.66 -5.22
CA ALA A 133 6.50 -19.37 -5.71
C ALA A 133 5.81 -18.19 -5.01
N VAL A 134 6.24 -17.85 -3.78
CA VAL A 134 5.70 -16.72 -3.00
C VAL A 134 6.07 -15.37 -3.60
N LEU A 135 7.18 -15.28 -4.35
CA LEU A 135 7.61 -14.07 -5.04
C LEU A 135 7.00 -14.04 -6.45
N GLN A 136 5.99 -13.18 -6.63
CA GLN A 136 5.31 -12.99 -7.91
C GLN A 136 5.21 -11.51 -8.28
N GLY A 137 4.96 -11.23 -9.56
CA GLY A 137 4.76 -9.87 -10.06
C GLY A 137 5.93 -8.94 -9.75
N TRP A 138 5.64 -7.81 -9.10
CA TRP A 138 6.64 -6.78 -8.79
C TRP A 138 7.71 -7.28 -7.81
N LYS A 139 7.35 -8.14 -6.84
CA LYS A 139 8.28 -8.71 -5.87
C LYS A 139 9.34 -9.59 -6.52
N LYS A 140 8.91 -10.43 -7.46
CA LYS A 140 9.85 -11.24 -8.24
C LYS A 140 10.81 -10.38 -9.06
N LYS A 141 10.30 -9.34 -9.73
CA LYS A 141 11.11 -8.39 -10.49
C LYS A 141 12.13 -7.69 -9.57
N HIS A 142 11.71 -7.26 -8.39
CA HIS A 142 12.56 -6.57 -7.42
C HIS A 142 13.62 -7.50 -6.82
N CYS A 143 13.27 -8.73 -6.43
CA CYS A 143 14.23 -9.75 -5.99
C CYS A 143 15.30 -10.03 -7.05
N GLU A 144 14.91 -10.19 -8.32
CA GLU A 144 15.85 -10.41 -9.43
C GLU A 144 16.78 -9.21 -9.64
N SER A 145 16.25 -7.98 -9.60
CA SER A 145 17.06 -6.76 -9.65
C SER A 145 18.01 -6.66 -8.45
N PHE A 146 17.55 -7.01 -7.25
CA PHE A 146 18.37 -7.04 -6.04
C PHE A 146 19.53 -8.02 -6.18
N LYS A 147 19.26 -9.26 -6.64
CA LYS A 147 20.28 -10.26 -6.94
C LYS A 147 21.30 -9.73 -7.93
N GLN A 148 20.87 -9.17 -9.05
CA GLN A 148 21.78 -8.64 -10.08
C GLN A 148 22.65 -7.49 -9.57
N ALA A 149 22.07 -6.58 -8.79
CA ALA A 149 22.81 -5.48 -8.16
C ALA A 149 23.86 -6.02 -7.18
N LEU A 150 23.49 -7.00 -6.34
CA LEU A 150 24.40 -7.63 -5.38
C LEU A 150 25.58 -8.31 -6.09
N MET A 151 25.29 -9.09 -7.13
CA MET A 151 26.30 -9.79 -7.93
C MET A 151 27.26 -8.88 -8.69
N SER A 152 26.81 -7.67 -9.02
CA SER A 152 27.63 -6.65 -9.67
C SER A 152 28.47 -5.85 -8.66
N PHE A 153 28.06 -5.84 -7.41
CA PHE A 153 28.71 -5.09 -6.34
C PHE A 153 29.79 -5.91 -5.62
N MET A 154 29.63 -7.23 -5.54
CA MET A 154 30.63 -8.14 -4.99
C MET A 154 31.86 -8.26 -5.89
N SER A 155 33.04 -8.31 -5.26
CA SER A 155 34.31 -8.57 -5.93
C SER A 155 34.54 -10.08 -6.11
N ALA A 156 35.67 -10.45 -6.71
CA ALA A 156 36.12 -11.85 -6.77
C ALA A 156 36.88 -12.31 -5.50
N ASP A 157 37.08 -11.43 -4.52
CA ASP A 157 37.71 -11.75 -3.23
C ASP A 157 36.62 -12.00 -2.17
N ASP A 158 36.44 -13.27 -1.80
CA ASP A 158 35.42 -13.68 -0.83
C ASP A 158 35.67 -13.10 0.56
N HIS A 159 36.94 -12.93 0.94
CA HIS A 159 37.28 -12.38 2.25
C HIS A 159 36.90 -10.89 2.32
N ASP A 160 37.23 -10.14 1.28
CA ASP A 160 36.86 -8.73 1.18
C ASP A 160 35.34 -8.55 1.14
N ASN A 161 34.64 -9.40 0.36
CA ASN A 161 33.17 -9.42 0.35
C ASN A 161 32.57 -9.70 1.74
N ARG A 162 33.17 -10.60 2.52
CA ARG A 162 32.67 -11.00 3.84
C ARG A 162 32.93 -9.96 4.93
N GLU A 163 34.10 -9.33 4.92
CA GLU A 163 34.55 -8.46 6.01
C GLU A 163 34.38 -6.96 5.72
N ASN A 164 34.56 -6.54 4.47
CA ASN A 164 34.73 -5.12 4.12
C ASN A 164 33.67 -4.58 3.16
N LEU A 165 32.71 -5.40 2.69
CA LEU A 165 31.69 -4.97 1.74
C LEU A 165 30.77 -3.88 2.33
N ASP A 166 30.90 -2.66 1.82
CA ASP A 166 30.01 -1.55 2.17
C ASP A 166 28.82 -1.46 1.20
N ALA A 167 27.68 -2.00 1.60
CA ALA A 167 26.46 -1.99 0.79
C ALA A 167 25.79 -0.61 0.61
N SER A 168 26.39 0.50 1.08
CA SER A 168 25.80 1.84 1.02
C SER A 168 25.38 2.27 -0.38
N SER A 169 26.25 2.14 -1.38
CA SER A 169 25.95 2.59 -2.74
C SER A 169 24.92 1.69 -3.45
N LEU A 170 25.01 0.37 -3.23
CA LEU A 170 24.01 -0.59 -3.70
C LEU A 170 22.62 -0.26 -3.12
N CYS A 171 22.54 -0.06 -1.80
CA CYS A 171 21.28 0.27 -1.13
C CYS A 171 20.75 1.64 -1.56
N LEU A 172 21.62 2.62 -1.81
CA LEU A 172 21.21 3.90 -2.39
C LEU A 172 20.59 3.73 -3.79
N GLY A 173 21.19 2.89 -4.64
CA GLY A 173 20.64 2.60 -5.97
C GLY A 173 19.27 1.93 -5.91
N LEU A 174 19.09 0.93 -5.04
CA LEU A 174 17.79 0.30 -4.83
C LEU A 174 16.75 1.29 -4.31
N TRP A 175 17.11 2.12 -3.33
CA TRP A 175 16.23 3.16 -2.80
C TRP A 175 15.74 4.12 -3.90
N GLN A 176 16.65 4.55 -4.78
CA GLN A 176 16.30 5.40 -5.92
C GLN A 176 15.31 4.71 -6.86
N SER A 177 15.48 3.40 -7.11
CA SER A 177 14.54 2.63 -7.92
C SER A 177 13.15 2.55 -7.28
N PHE A 178 13.07 2.18 -5.99
CA PHE A 178 11.79 2.11 -5.27
C PHE A 178 11.09 3.48 -5.23
N SER A 179 11.80 4.52 -4.81
CA SER A 179 11.22 5.86 -4.71
C SER A 179 10.82 6.46 -6.07
N ALA A 180 11.49 6.10 -7.17
CA ALA A 180 11.09 6.50 -8.50
C ALA A 180 9.80 5.80 -8.96
N GLU A 181 9.67 4.47 -8.73
CA GLU A 181 8.44 3.73 -9.04
C GLU A 181 7.25 4.29 -8.23
N GLU A 182 7.43 4.57 -6.94
CA GLU A 182 6.39 5.18 -6.10
C GLU A 182 6.07 6.62 -6.50
N ALA A 183 7.06 7.40 -6.95
CA ALA A 183 6.82 8.75 -7.45
C ALA A 183 5.94 8.75 -8.71
N GLU A 184 6.13 7.77 -9.59
CA GLU A 184 5.29 7.59 -10.77
C GLU A 184 3.86 7.15 -10.40
N GLU A 185 3.71 6.21 -9.46
CA GLU A 185 2.42 5.77 -8.93
C GLU A 185 1.66 6.96 -8.29
N HIS A 186 2.30 7.68 -7.38
CA HIS A 186 1.72 8.86 -6.73
C HIS A 186 1.34 9.96 -7.74
N ALA A 187 2.18 10.24 -8.75
CA ALA A 187 1.85 11.22 -9.78
C ALA A 187 0.63 10.81 -10.62
N ARG A 188 0.43 9.50 -10.87
CA ARG A 188 -0.76 8.97 -11.55
C ARG A 188 -2.00 9.13 -10.68
N GLU A 189 -1.90 8.85 -9.38
CA GLU A 189 -3.00 9.03 -8.42
C GLU A 189 -3.44 10.49 -8.31
N LEU A 190 -2.50 11.43 -8.19
CA LEU A 190 -2.84 12.86 -8.15
C LEU A 190 -3.58 13.31 -9.41
N LYS A 191 -3.11 12.90 -10.60
CA LYS A 191 -3.78 13.20 -11.87
C LYS A 191 -5.19 12.59 -11.94
N ALA A 192 -5.37 11.37 -11.43
CA ALA A 192 -6.68 10.72 -11.40
C ALA A 192 -7.64 11.45 -10.44
N GLN A 193 -7.15 11.85 -9.26
CA GLN A 193 -7.91 12.61 -8.28
C GLN A 193 -8.32 13.99 -8.80
N GLU A 194 -7.40 14.69 -9.47
CA GLU A 194 -7.68 15.98 -10.11
C GLU A 194 -8.81 15.86 -11.15
N LYS A 195 -8.70 14.88 -12.07
CA LYS A 195 -9.76 14.61 -13.05
C LYS A 195 -11.10 14.28 -12.41
N ALA A 196 -11.11 13.43 -11.38
CA ALA A 196 -12.34 13.09 -10.66
C ALA A 196 -12.96 14.32 -9.99
N ARG A 197 -12.15 15.22 -9.44
CA ARG A 197 -12.62 16.48 -8.84
C ARG A 197 -13.19 17.44 -9.88
N GLU A 198 -12.55 17.57 -11.04
CA GLU A 198 -13.06 18.39 -12.15
C GLU A 198 -14.39 17.86 -12.68
N GLU A 199 -14.51 16.55 -12.87
CA GLU A 199 -15.76 15.91 -13.31
C GLU A 199 -16.88 16.08 -12.28
N ALA A 200 -16.57 15.93 -11.00
CA ALA A 200 -17.54 16.16 -9.92
C ALA A 200 -17.99 17.64 -9.88
N ALA A 201 -17.07 18.59 -10.06
CA ALA A 201 -17.40 20.01 -10.10
C ALA A 201 -18.29 20.36 -11.30
N LYS A 202 -18.01 19.79 -12.50
CA LYS A 202 -18.86 19.97 -13.68
C LYS A 202 -20.27 19.42 -13.47
N ARG A 203 -20.39 18.22 -12.91
CA ARG A 203 -21.69 17.62 -12.60
C ARG A 203 -22.48 18.47 -11.60
N ALA A 204 -21.83 18.94 -10.54
CA ALA A 204 -22.47 19.82 -9.57
C ALA A 204 -22.94 21.15 -10.18
N GLU A 205 -22.15 21.74 -11.09
CA GLU A 205 -22.54 22.95 -11.81
C GLU A 205 -23.74 22.71 -12.75
N GLU A 206 -23.74 21.59 -13.48
CA GLU A 206 -24.85 21.20 -14.36
C GLU A 206 -26.14 20.92 -13.58
N GLU A 207 -26.04 20.22 -12.44
CA GLU A 207 -27.16 19.97 -11.54
C GLU A 207 -27.71 21.27 -10.95
N ALA A 208 -26.85 22.17 -10.50
CA ALA A 208 -27.26 23.48 -9.98
C ALA A 208 -27.95 24.33 -11.07
N LYS A 209 -27.44 24.31 -12.30
CA LYS A 209 -28.08 24.99 -13.45
C LYS A 209 -29.44 24.37 -13.80
N ALA A 210 -29.55 23.04 -13.77
CA ALA A 210 -30.81 22.35 -14.03
C ALA A 210 -31.84 22.64 -12.93
N GLU A 211 -31.44 22.65 -11.66
CA GLU A 211 -32.31 23.00 -10.54
C GLU A 211 -32.78 24.46 -10.61
N ALA A 212 -31.88 25.40 -10.93
CA ALA A 212 -32.23 26.80 -11.10
C ALA A 212 -33.26 27.00 -12.22
N LYS A 213 -33.07 26.35 -13.38
CA LYS A 213 -34.05 26.37 -14.48
C LYS A 213 -35.40 25.80 -14.07
N ARG A 214 -35.43 24.68 -13.34
CA ARG A 214 -36.67 24.08 -12.84
C ARG A 214 -37.40 25.01 -11.87
N LYS A 215 -36.68 25.68 -10.97
CA LYS A 215 -37.28 26.66 -10.04
C LYS A 215 -37.83 27.88 -10.78
N GLU A 216 -37.10 28.38 -11.79
CA GLU A 216 -37.58 29.49 -12.63
C GLU A 216 -38.85 29.11 -13.40
N GLU A 217 -38.89 27.92 -14.01
CA GLU A 217 -40.05 27.43 -14.75
C GLU A 217 -41.26 27.23 -13.83
N GLN A 218 -41.06 26.62 -12.65
CA GLN A 218 -42.11 26.50 -11.63
C GLN A 218 -42.65 27.85 -11.16
N ALA A 219 -41.77 28.84 -10.96
CA ALA A 219 -42.19 30.20 -10.58
C ALA A 219 -43.00 30.88 -11.69
N LYS A 220 -42.62 30.70 -12.96
CA LYS A 220 -43.38 31.22 -14.11
C LYS A 220 -44.77 30.59 -14.21
N LEU A 221 -44.87 29.26 -14.06
CA LEU A 221 -46.14 28.54 -14.08
C LEU A 221 -47.05 28.98 -12.93
N ALA A 222 -46.52 29.13 -11.71
CA ALA A 222 -47.28 29.59 -10.56
C ALA A 222 -47.80 31.04 -10.75
N ALA A 223 -46.97 31.94 -11.28
CA ALA A 223 -47.37 33.32 -11.56
C ALA A 223 -48.43 33.42 -12.67
N GLU A 224 -48.33 32.56 -13.70
CA GLU A 224 -49.35 32.49 -14.75
C GLU A 224 -50.68 31.94 -14.22
N GLU A 225 -50.65 30.90 -13.40
CA GLU A 225 -51.84 30.35 -12.76
C GLU A 225 -52.52 31.39 -11.86
N GLU A 226 -51.76 32.12 -11.05
CA GLU A 226 -52.29 33.20 -10.20
C GLU A 226 -52.95 34.31 -11.03
N ARG A 227 -52.34 34.70 -12.16
CA ARG A 227 -52.91 35.69 -13.09
C ARG A 227 -54.23 35.21 -13.69
N LEU A 228 -54.31 33.96 -14.13
CA LEU A 228 -55.53 33.37 -14.69
C LEU A 228 -56.63 33.27 -13.63
N GLN A 229 -56.31 32.90 -12.40
CA GLN A 229 -57.27 32.86 -11.30
C GLN A 229 -57.78 34.27 -10.94
N ALA A 230 -56.91 35.28 -10.93
CA ALA A 230 -57.31 36.66 -10.67
C ALA A 230 -58.21 37.22 -11.78
N GLU A 231 -57.91 36.92 -13.04
CA GLU A 231 -58.75 37.33 -14.18
C GLU A 231 -60.13 36.63 -14.16
N ALA A 232 -60.17 35.33 -13.84
CA ALA A 232 -61.41 34.59 -13.68
C ALA A 232 -62.29 35.16 -12.56
N LYS A 233 -61.69 35.50 -11.41
CA LYS A 233 -62.41 36.16 -10.30
C LYS A 233 -62.99 37.50 -10.71
N LYS A 234 -62.20 38.36 -11.38
CA LYS A 234 -62.71 39.65 -11.89
C LYS A 234 -63.89 39.49 -12.83
N ARG A 235 -63.81 38.54 -13.78
CA ARG A 235 -64.92 38.28 -14.72
C ARG A 235 -66.17 37.77 -14.01
N GLN A 236 -66.03 36.95 -12.97
CA GLN A 236 -67.17 36.50 -12.14
C GLN A 236 -67.80 37.68 -11.40
N GLU A 237 -67.00 38.52 -10.74
CA GLU A 237 -67.49 39.70 -10.02
C GLU A 237 -68.20 40.70 -10.95
N GLU A 238 -67.66 40.94 -12.14
CA GLU A 238 -68.28 41.78 -13.17
C GLU A 238 -69.62 41.21 -13.65
N ALA A 239 -69.69 39.91 -13.92
CA ALA A 239 -70.92 39.24 -14.34
C ALA A 239 -72.00 39.28 -13.24
N GLU A 240 -71.63 39.07 -11.98
CA GLU A 240 -72.56 39.20 -10.84
C GLU A 240 -73.07 40.63 -10.65
N ALA A 241 -72.18 41.62 -10.80
CA ALA A 241 -72.56 43.03 -10.71
C ALA A 241 -73.50 43.44 -11.85
N GLU A 242 -73.28 42.96 -13.07
CA GLU A 242 -74.15 43.23 -14.21
C GLU A 242 -75.53 42.54 -14.04
N ALA A 243 -75.57 41.31 -13.54
CA ALA A 243 -76.81 40.61 -13.23
C ALA A 243 -77.65 41.35 -12.18
N LYS A 244 -77.01 41.89 -11.13
CA LYS A 244 -77.69 42.70 -10.10
C LYS A 244 -78.24 44.03 -10.63
N LYS A 245 -77.63 44.63 -11.67
CA LYS A 245 -78.13 45.87 -12.29
C LYS A 245 -79.33 45.67 -13.22
N ARG A 246 -79.60 44.44 -13.65
CA ARG A 246 -80.71 44.09 -14.55
C ARG A 246 -81.98 43.64 -13.83
N GLN A 247 -81.95 43.56 -12.50
CA GLN A 247 -83.12 43.32 -11.62
C GLN A 247 -83.66 44.65 -11.10
#